data_AF-A0A401M2H5-F1
#
_entry.id   AF-A0A401M2H5-F1
#
_cell.length_a   1.000
_cell.length_b   1.000
_cell.length_c   1.000
_cell.angle_alpha   90.00
_cell.angle_beta   90.00
_cell.angle_gamma   90.00
#
_symmetry.space_group_name_H-M   'P 1'
#
loop_
_entity.id
_entity.type
_entity.pdbx_description
1 polymer ?
#
loop_
_entity_poly.entity_id
_entity_poly.type
_entity_poly.pdbx_seq_one_letter_code
_entity_poly.pdbx_strand_id
1 'polypeptide(L)'
;MAYNRALRTTAATDQGPLAVYVAHLGSARVNARAGFWTDSRDRNAQALGKAIAAEQNERVVLLGDLNGTMDDRAFADITSQLRSAQDAAGDGFGFTWPAKFPVVRIDQILVRGVKPESSWSLPATGSDHLPVAAEISW
;
A
#
# COMPACT_ATOMS: atom_id res chain seq x y z
N MET A 1 14.36 18.79 7.13
CA MET A 1 14.54 17.33 7.25
C MET A 1 13.78 16.67 6.12
N ALA A 2 14.43 15.84 5.29
CA ALA A 2 13.71 15.01 4.33
C ALA A 2 12.91 13.98 5.13
N TYR A 3 11.60 14.11 5.13
CA TYR A 3 10.72 13.18 5.82
C TYR A 3 10.53 11.97 4.88
N ASN A 4 11.40 10.97 5.00
CA ASN A 4 11.33 9.76 4.16
C ASN A 4 10.13 8.91 4.58
N ARG A 5 9.13 8.82 3.69
CA ARG A 5 7.86 8.06 3.90
C ARG A 5 7.83 6.72 3.20
N ALA A 6 8.86 6.43 2.41
CA ALA A 6 8.99 5.18 1.70
C ALA A 6 10.46 4.73 1.66
N LEU A 7 10.64 3.43 1.59
CA LEU A 7 11.91 2.75 1.36
C LEU A 7 11.76 1.85 0.14
N ARG A 8 12.80 1.81 -0.69
CA ARG A 8 12.90 0.90 -1.84
C ARG A 8 14.06 -0.05 -1.62
N THR A 9 13.81 -1.34 -1.78
CA THR A 9 14.83 -2.39 -1.76
C THR A 9 14.58 -3.40 -2.89
N THR A 10 15.47 -4.36 -3.05
CA THR A 10 15.30 -5.49 -3.97
C THR A 10 15.45 -6.77 -3.18
N ALA A 11 14.44 -7.65 -3.27
CA ALA A 11 14.58 -9.03 -2.83
C ALA A 11 15.19 -9.85 -3.97
N ALA A 12 16.30 -10.54 -3.67
CA ALA A 12 16.88 -11.53 -4.56
C ALA A 12 16.08 -12.84 -4.42
N THR A 13 15.58 -13.36 -5.53
CA THR A 13 14.85 -14.64 -5.57
C THR A 13 15.46 -15.54 -6.64
N ASP A 14 15.21 -16.84 -6.56
CA ASP A 14 15.70 -17.82 -7.55
C ASP A 14 15.12 -17.57 -8.96
N GLN A 15 14.04 -16.80 -9.05
CA GLN A 15 13.38 -16.45 -10.30
C GLN A 15 13.79 -15.06 -10.83
N GLY A 16 14.69 -14.35 -10.15
CA GLY A 16 15.13 -13.00 -10.49
C GLY A 16 14.80 -11.95 -9.43
N PRO A 17 15.14 -10.67 -9.67
CA PRO A 17 14.93 -9.60 -8.69
C PRO A 17 13.44 -9.22 -8.56
N LEU A 18 13.02 -8.94 -7.32
CA LEU A 18 11.74 -8.31 -7.02
C LEU A 18 11.98 -6.94 -6.37
N ALA A 19 11.50 -5.86 -6.99
CA ALA A 19 11.55 -4.54 -6.37
C ALA A 19 10.48 -4.44 -5.29
N VAL A 20 10.89 -4.07 -4.08
CA VAL A 20 10.00 -3.95 -2.92
C VAL A 20 10.02 -2.50 -2.44
N TYR A 21 8.84 -1.89 -2.46
CA TYR A 21 8.57 -0.59 -1.87
C TYR A 21 7.82 -0.81 -0.55
N VAL A 22 8.27 -0.15 0.51
CA VAL A 22 7.55 -0.09 1.78
C VAL A 22 7.22 1.37 2.06
N ALA A 23 5.96 1.70 2.33
CA ALA A 23 5.54 3.07 2.57
C ALA A 23 4.63 3.21 3.79
N HIS A 24 4.69 4.35 4.45
CA HIS A 24 3.72 4.76 5.46
C HIS A 24 3.37 6.23 5.22
N LEU A 25 2.27 6.49 4.51
CA LEU A 25 1.90 7.84 4.09
C LEU A 25 1.37 8.66 5.28
N GLY A 26 1.20 9.97 5.07
CA GLY A 26 0.65 10.82 6.12
C GLY A 26 -0.79 10.43 6.44
N SER A 27 -1.18 10.38 7.71
CA SER A 27 -2.58 10.13 8.07
C SER A 27 -3.49 11.27 7.61
N ALA A 28 -4.73 10.95 7.29
CA ALA A 28 -5.78 11.94 7.16
C ALA A 28 -6.04 12.57 8.54
N ARG A 29 -6.04 13.90 8.63
CA ARG A 29 -6.17 14.61 9.91
C ARG A 29 -7.33 15.59 9.87
N VAL A 30 -8.08 15.68 10.95
CA VAL A 30 -9.00 16.79 11.17
C VAL A 30 -8.22 17.97 11.75
N ASN A 31 -8.30 19.10 11.08
CA ASN A 31 -7.66 20.36 11.46
C ASN A 31 -8.74 21.43 11.66
N ALA A 32 -8.69 22.15 12.79
CA ALA A 32 -9.69 23.16 13.14
C ALA A 32 -9.78 24.33 12.14
N ARG A 33 -8.70 24.63 11.40
CA ARG A 33 -8.66 25.70 10.39
C ARG A 33 -8.89 25.21 8.96
N ALA A 34 -8.58 23.95 8.67
CA ALA A 34 -8.56 23.42 7.32
C ALA A 34 -9.49 22.22 7.09
N GLY A 35 -10.28 21.82 8.10
CA GLY A 35 -11.20 20.69 8.00
C GLY A 35 -10.46 19.36 7.87
N PHE A 36 -10.95 18.47 6.99
CA PHE A 36 -10.32 17.18 6.71
C PHE A 36 -9.12 17.37 5.77
N TRP A 37 -7.91 17.19 6.30
CA TRP A 37 -6.65 17.54 5.64
C TRP A 37 -5.87 16.30 5.20
N THR A 38 -5.59 16.21 3.89
CA THR A 38 -4.85 15.09 3.27
C THR A 38 -3.60 15.54 2.50
N ASP A 39 -3.30 16.84 2.36
CA ASP A 39 -2.22 17.35 1.50
C ASP A 39 -0.87 16.63 1.66
N SER A 40 -0.48 16.36 2.90
CA SER A 40 0.80 15.69 3.18
C SER A 40 0.80 14.26 2.66
N ARG A 41 -0.31 13.53 2.83
CA ARG A 41 -0.51 12.19 2.28
C ARG A 41 -0.46 12.23 0.76
N ASP A 42 -1.19 13.16 0.15
CA ASP A 42 -1.39 13.21 -1.30
C ASP A 42 -0.08 13.57 -2.02
N ARG A 43 0.72 14.48 -1.45
CA ARG A 43 2.08 14.77 -1.96
C ARG A 43 2.99 13.53 -1.87
N ASN A 44 2.91 12.78 -0.79
CA ASN A 44 3.71 11.55 -0.63
C ASN A 44 3.24 10.44 -1.59
N ALA A 45 1.93 10.32 -1.82
CA ALA A 45 1.36 9.39 -2.79
C ALA A 45 1.84 9.69 -4.21
N GLN A 46 1.80 10.96 -4.63
CA GLN A 46 2.32 11.38 -5.94
C GLN A 46 3.83 11.13 -6.08
N ALA A 47 4.62 11.42 -5.04
CA ALA A 47 6.04 11.13 -5.04
C ALA A 47 6.32 9.62 -5.16
N LEU A 48 5.55 8.79 -4.45
CA LEU A 48 5.63 7.34 -4.51
C LEU A 48 5.25 6.81 -5.91
N GLY A 49 4.15 7.31 -6.50
CA GLY A 49 3.72 6.95 -7.85
C GLY A 49 4.79 7.27 -8.91
N LYS A 50 5.45 8.43 -8.81
CA LYS A 50 6.58 8.79 -9.68
C LYS A 50 7.79 7.87 -9.49
N ALA A 51 8.11 7.49 -8.26
CA ALA A 51 9.20 6.56 -7.98
C ALA A 51 8.92 5.17 -8.56
N ILE A 52 7.68 4.68 -8.43
CA ILE A 52 7.23 3.41 -9.04
C ILE A 52 7.26 3.49 -10.57
N ALA A 53 6.88 4.62 -11.16
CA ALA A 53 6.94 4.81 -12.60
C ALA A 53 8.38 4.77 -13.14
N ALA A 54 9.35 5.24 -12.36
CA ALA A 54 10.75 5.19 -12.70
C ALA A 54 11.41 3.82 -12.45
N GLU A 55 10.72 2.89 -11.77
CA GLU A 55 11.25 1.55 -11.47
C GLU A 55 11.41 0.73 -12.75
N GLN A 56 12.65 0.28 -12.99
CA GLN A 56 13.03 -0.49 -14.18
C GLN A 56 12.79 -1.99 -14.01
N ASN A 57 12.63 -2.47 -12.77
CA ASN A 57 12.26 -3.86 -12.54
C ASN A 57 10.82 -4.11 -13.01
N GLU A 58 10.64 -5.20 -13.78
CA GLU A 58 9.33 -5.63 -14.27
C GLU A 58 8.41 -6.01 -13.10
N ARG A 59 8.99 -6.61 -12.05
CA ARG A 59 8.30 -7.13 -10.87
C ARG A 59 8.43 -6.17 -9.71
N VAL A 60 7.30 -5.68 -9.24
CA VAL A 60 7.21 -4.68 -8.17
C VAL A 60 6.14 -5.09 -7.17
N VAL A 61 6.46 -4.98 -5.89
CA VAL A 61 5.52 -5.07 -4.77
C VAL A 61 5.62 -3.79 -3.95
N LEU A 62 4.49 -3.15 -3.68
CA LEU A 62 4.34 -2.07 -2.72
C LEU A 62 3.56 -2.59 -1.50
N LEU A 63 4.15 -2.43 -0.32
CA LEU A 63 3.57 -2.76 0.98
C LEU A 63 3.43 -1.48 1.80
N GLY A 64 2.30 -1.27 2.48
CA GLY A 64 2.25 -0.15 3.42
C GLY A 64 0.89 0.29 3.91
N ASP A 65 0.91 1.05 5.00
CA ASP A 65 -0.21 1.90 5.41
C ASP A 65 -0.23 3.16 4.55
N LEU A 66 -1.14 3.19 3.58
CA LEU A 66 -1.28 4.32 2.67
C LEU A 66 -2.25 5.38 3.23
N ASN A 67 -2.91 5.13 4.36
CA ASN A 67 -3.90 6.02 4.96
C ASN A 67 -5.01 6.44 3.97
N GLY A 68 -5.45 5.49 3.15
CA GLY A 68 -6.55 5.65 2.20
C GLY A 68 -6.94 4.33 1.53
N THR A 69 -8.15 4.30 0.96
CA THR A 69 -8.63 3.16 0.15
C THR A 69 -8.17 3.30 -1.29
N MET A 70 -8.22 2.21 -2.07
CA MET A 70 -7.79 2.21 -3.49
C MET A 70 -8.69 3.04 -4.42
N ASP A 71 -9.89 3.42 -3.96
CA ASP A 71 -10.79 4.34 -4.67
C ASP A 71 -10.40 5.82 -4.50
N ASP A 72 -9.41 6.13 -3.66
CA ASP A 72 -8.95 7.51 -3.47
C ASP A 72 -8.16 8.00 -4.70
N ARG A 73 -8.65 9.07 -5.32
CA ARG A 73 -8.02 9.71 -6.49
C ARG A 73 -6.56 10.09 -6.26
N ALA A 74 -6.14 10.33 -5.01
CA ALA A 74 -4.75 10.64 -4.70
C ALA A 74 -3.79 9.49 -5.04
N PHE A 75 -4.30 8.27 -5.19
CA PHE A 75 -3.53 7.09 -5.55
C PHE A 75 -3.58 6.74 -7.04
N ALA A 76 -4.21 7.56 -7.90
CA ALA A 76 -4.33 7.27 -9.33
C ALA A 76 -2.98 6.99 -10.03
N ASP A 77 -1.93 7.72 -9.66
CA ASP A 77 -0.58 7.50 -10.21
C ASP A 77 0.02 6.14 -9.76
N ILE A 78 -0.41 5.61 -8.62
CA ILE A 78 0.02 4.29 -8.13
C ILE A 78 -0.86 3.19 -8.77
N THR A 79 -2.18 3.33 -8.72
CA THR A 79 -3.14 2.31 -9.16
C THR A 79 -3.26 2.18 -10.68
N SER A 80 -2.81 3.18 -11.45
CA SER A 80 -2.64 3.06 -12.91
C SER A 80 -1.51 2.09 -13.30
N GLN A 81 -0.64 1.72 -12.37
CA GLN A 81 0.56 0.93 -12.63
C GLN A 81 0.64 -0.35 -11.80
N LEU A 82 0.08 -0.33 -10.59
CA LEU A 82 0.04 -1.46 -9.67
C LEU A 82 -1.41 -1.90 -9.43
N ARG A 83 -1.61 -3.20 -9.24
CA ARG A 83 -2.90 -3.82 -8.92
C ARG A 83 -2.97 -4.22 -7.46
N SER A 84 -4.10 -3.97 -6.81
CA SER A 84 -4.39 -4.44 -5.45
C SER A 84 -4.46 -5.97 -5.40
N ALA A 85 -3.68 -6.58 -4.50
CA ALA A 85 -3.77 -8.01 -4.24
C ALA A 85 -5.13 -8.39 -3.62
N GLN A 86 -5.70 -7.51 -2.79
CA GLN A 86 -7.03 -7.72 -2.21
C GLN A 86 -8.13 -7.67 -3.27
N ASP A 87 -8.08 -6.72 -4.20
CA ASP A 87 -9.12 -6.60 -5.20
C ASP A 87 -9.03 -7.72 -6.24
N ALA A 88 -7.81 -8.23 -6.49
CA ALA A 88 -7.57 -9.28 -7.46
C ALA A 88 -7.81 -10.70 -6.95
N ALA A 89 -7.48 -10.98 -5.68
CA ALA A 89 -7.48 -12.33 -5.12
C ALA A 89 -7.77 -12.36 -3.62
N GLY A 90 -8.45 -11.34 -3.08
CA GLY A 90 -8.73 -11.24 -1.65
C GLY A 90 -10.01 -11.95 -1.22
N ASP A 91 -9.98 -12.52 -0.02
CA ASP A 91 -11.17 -13.04 0.64
C ASP A 91 -11.83 -11.97 1.51
N GLY A 92 -13.15 -11.79 1.32
CA GLY A 92 -13.95 -10.83 2.07
C GLY A 92 -13.53 -9.37 1.88
N PHE A 93 -13.90 -8.52 2.83
CA PHE A 93 -13.66 -7.07 2.74
C PHE A 93 -12.19 -6.68 2.92
N GLY A 94 -11.37 -7.52 3.57
CA GLY A 94 -9.96 -7.22 3.82
C GLY A 94 -9.73 -5.95 4.65
N PHE A 95 -10.68 -5.54 5.50
CA PHE A 95 -10.51 -4.38 6.37
C PHE A 95 -9.39 -4.59 7.39
N THR A 96 -8.71 -3.50 7.72
CA THR A 96 -7.49 -3.52 8.55
C THR A 96 -7.56 -2.58 9.74
N TRP A 97 -8.42 -1.55 9.67
CA TRP A 97 -8.52 -0.53 10.71
C TRP A 97 -9.97 -0.17 11.08
N PRO A 98 -10.25 0.13 12.37
CA PRO A 98 -9.42 -0.18 13.53
C PRO A 98 -9.45 -1.70 13.83
N ALA A 99 -8.34 -2.27 14.32
CA ALA A 99 -8.21 -3.72 14.54
C ALA A 99 -9.30 -4.33 15.44
N LYS A 100 -9.83 -3.55 16.39
CA LYS A 100 -10.90 -4.00 17.30
C LYS A 100 -12.26 -4.16 16.62
N PHE A 101 -12.49 -3.43 15.53
CA PHE A 101 -13.72 -3.48 14.74
C PHE A 101 -13.41 -2.97 13.32
N PRO A 102 -12.81 -3.81 12.45
CA PRO A 102 -12.29 -3.36 11.16
C PRO A 102 -13.42 -2.90 10.22
N VAL A 103 -13.30 -1.69 9.69
CA VAL A 103 -14.30 -1.09 8.78
C VAL A 103 -13.69 -0.45 7.53
N VAL A 104 -12.38 -0.25 7.50
CA VAL A 104 -11.67 0.30 6.34
C VAL A 104 -10.36 -0.42 6.13
N ARG A 105 -9.95 -0.56 4.87
CA ARG A 105 -8.63 -1.05 4.47
C ARG A 105 -7.75 0.12 4.09
N ILE A 106 -6.76 0.41 4.93
CA ILE A 106 -5.74 1.44 4.67
C ILE A 106 -4.34 0.84 4.50
N ASP A 107 -4.17 -0.43 4.87
CA ASP A 107 -2.95 -1.20 4.67
C ASP A 107 -3.06 -2.01 3.38
N GLN A 108 -2.06 -1.88 2.50
CA GLN A 108 -2.15 -2.31 1.12
C GLN A 108 -0.96 -3.18 0.71
N ILE A 109 -1.27 -4.12 -0.20
CA ILE A 109 -0.29 -4.90 -0.98
C ILE A 109 -0.66 -4.68 -2.45
N LEU A 110 0.14 -3.91 -3.17
CA LEU A 110 -0.08 -3.62 -4.60
C LEU A 110 1.07 -4.20 -5.42
N VAL A 111 0.77 -4.74 -6.59
CA VAL A 111 1.75 -5.50 -7.38
C VAL A 111 1.74 -5.18 -8.87
N ARG A 112 2.88 -5.37 -9.52
CA ARG A 112 3.04 -5.37 -11.00
C ARG A 112 4.04 -6.45 -11.38
N GLY A 113 3.81 -7.12 -12.52
CA GLY A 113 4.70 -8.16 -13.04
C GLY A 113 4.69 -9.48 -12.27
N VAL A 114 3.81 -9.60 -11.26
CA VAL A 114 3.56 -10.83 -10.48
C VAL A 114 2.05 -11.05 -10.37
N LYS A 115 1.62 -12.28 -10.12
CA LYS A 115 0.23 -12.66 -10.00
C LYS A 115 -0.18 -12.85 -8.53
N PRO A 116 -1.16 -12.08 -8.01
CA PRO A 116 -1.80 -12.40 -6.75
C PRO A 116 -2.54 -13.73 -6.84
N GLU A 117 -2.29 -14.64 -5.90
CA GLU A 117 -3.00 -15.92 -5.76
C GLU A 117 -4.02 -15.88 -4.62
N SER A 118 -3.69 -15.19 -3.52
CA SER A 118 -4.59 -14.97 -2.40
C SER A 118 -4.22 -13.71 -1.61
N SER A 119 -5.17 -13.11 -0.90
CA SER A 119 -4.94 -11.97 0.01
C SER A 119 -5.89 -12.04 1.22
N TRP A 120 -5.35 -11.84 2.43
CA TRP A 120 -6.11 -11.94 3.67
C TRP A 120 -5.56 -11.03 4.77
N SER A 121 -6.40 -10.72 5.77
CA SER A 121 -5.96 -10.07 7.01
C SER A 121 -5.54 -11.14 8.03
N LEU A 122 -4.47 -10.85 8.77
CA LEU A 122 -3.95 -11.70 9.84
C LEU A 122 -4.54 -11.30 11.20
N PRO A 123 -4.47 -12.19 12.22
CA PRO A 123 -4.86 -11.85 13.58
C PRO A 123 -4.12 -10.63 14.14
N ALA A 124 -4.77 -9.92 15.07
CA ALA A 124 -4.20 -8.73 15.71
C ALA A 124 -2.91 -9.04 16.48
N THR A 125 -1.92 -8.14 16.37
CA THR A 125 -0.58 -8.29 16.97
C THR A 125 -0.34 -7.33 18.16
N GLY A 126 -1.38 -6.64 18.62
CA GLY A 126 -1.28 -5.54 19.59
C GLY A 126 -1.21 -4.15 18.95
N SER A 127 -1.06 -4.08 17.63
CA SER A 127 -1.28 -2.87 16.82
C SER A 127 -2.77 -2.50 16.77
N ASP A 128 -3.07 -1.22 16.50
CA ASP A 128 -4.43 -0.77 16.15
C ASP A 128 -4.80 -1.06 14.68
N HIS A 129 -3.88 -1.63 13.91
CA HIS A 129 -4.10 -2.20 12.58
C HIS A 129 -4.01 -3.73 12.60
N LEU A 130 -4.79 -4.41 11.76
CA LEU A 130 -4.56 -5.81 11.40
C LEU A 130 -3.46 -5.90 10.34
N PRO A 131 -2.49 -6.83 10.48
CA PRO A 131 -1.55 -7.09 9.39
C PRO A 131 -2.27 -7.67 8.17
N VAL A 132 -1.72 -7.44 6.98
CA VAL A 132 -2.20 -8.05 5.73
C VAL A 132 -1.14 -8.95 5.13
N ALA A 133 -1.57 -10.02 4.48
CA ALA A 133 -0.73 -10.96 3.78
C ALA A 133 -1.31 -11.24 2.39
N ALA A 134 -0.43 -11.63 1.47
CA ALA A 134 -0.81 -12.09 0.15
C ALA A 134 0.16 -13.19 -0.31
N GLU A 135 -0.37 -14.14 -1.06
CA GLU A 135 0.42 -15.09 -1.84
C GLU A 135 0.55 -14.56 -3.27
N ILE A 136 1.76 -14.62 -3.82
CA ILE A 136 2.08 -14.12 -5.16
C ILE A 136 2.98 -15.12 -5.90
N SER A 137 2.79 -15.24 -7.21
CA SER A 137 3.55 -16.14 -8.10
C SER A 137 4.06 -15.40 -9.34
N TRP A 138 5.18 -15.88 -9.93
CA TRP A 138 5.72 -15.47 -11.23
C TRP A 138 6.74 -16.48 -11.77
#